data_AF-A0A938AT62-F1
#
_entry.id   AF-A0A938AT62-F1
#
_cell.length_a   1.000
_cell.length_b   1.000
_cell.length_c   1.000
_cell.angle_alpha   90.00
_cell.angle_beta   90.00
_cell.angle_gamma   90.00
#
_symmetry.space_group_name_H-M   'P 1'
#
loop_
_entity.id
_entity.type
_entity.pdbx_description
1 polymer ?
#
loop_
_entity_poly.entity_id
_entity_poly.type
_entity_poly.pdbx_seq_one_letter_code
_entity_poly.pdbx_strand_id
1 'polypeptide(L)' 'MKLFQYAILWHPTEKQIEDENLQSQLIVDITTVLAIDEKRALLIAARAIPEKYLTQLAQVEVALRPF' A
#
# COMPACT_ATOMS: atom_id res chain seq x y z
N MET A 1 -19.40 9.39 -7.60
CA MET A 1 -18.61 8.64 -6.60
C MET A 1 -18.68 7.16 -6.94
N LYS A 2 -17.61 6.41 -6.66
CA LYS A 2 -17.49 4.98 -6.92
C LYS A 2 -16.83 4.31 -5.71
N LEU A 3 -17.11 3.02 -5.54
CA LEU A 3 -16.43 2.18 -4.57
C LEU A 3 -15.12 1.68 -5.16
N PHE A 4 -14.08 1.71 -4.34
CA PHE A 4 -12.77 1.17 -4.64
C PHE A 4 -12.32 0.29 -3.49
N GLN A 5 -11.40 -0.62 -3.79
CA GLN A 5 -10.63 -1.35 -2.79
C GLN A 5 -9.17 -1.04 -2.95
N TYR A 6 -8.49 -0.83 -1.83
CA TYR A 6 -7.05 -0.72 -1.82
C TYR A 6 -6.44 -1.68 -0.80
N ALA A 7 -5.21 -2.09 -1.06
CA ALA A 7 -4.33 -2.75 -0.11
C ALA A 7 -2.96 -2.09 -0.21
N ILE A 8 -2.17 -2.17 0.86
CA ILE A 8 -0.82 -1.62 0.86
C ILE A 8 0.14 -2.73 1.21
N LEU A 9 1.14 -2.92 0.36
CA LEU A 9 2.21 -3.89 0.52
C LEU A 9 3.52 -3.18 0.79
N TRP A 10 4.38 -3.84 1.53
CA TRP A 10 5.78 -3.47 1.69
C TRP A 10 6.65 -4.58 1.12
N HIS A 11 7.64 -4.20 0.31
CA HIS A 11 8.54 -5.10 -0.38
C HIS A 11 9.97 -4.91 0.15
N PRO A 12 10.61 -5.95 0.71
CA PRO A 12 12.00 -5.86 1.11
C PRO A 12 12.90 -5.61 -0.10
N THR A 13 14.03 -4.93 0.13
CA THR A 13 15.11 -4.81 -0.87
C THR A 13 15.82 -6.16 -1.06
N GLU A 14 16.52 -6.32 -2.18
CA GLU A 14 17.29 -7.54 -2.47
C GLU A 14 18.22 -7.95 -1.31
N LYS A 15 18.90 -6.98 -0.69
CA LYS A 15 19.76 -7.22 0.49
C LYS A 15 18.97 -7.73 1.70
N GLN A 16 17.78 -7.19 1.96
CA GLN A 16 16.93 -7.64 3.06
C GLN A 16 16.33 -9.03 2.82
N ILE A 17 16.16 -9.43 1.57
CA ILE A 17 15.76 -10.80 1.21
C ILE A 17 16.92 -11.76 1.49
N GLU A 18 18.14 -11.41 1.08
CA GLU A 18 19.31 -12.28 1.24
C GLU A 18 19.80 -12.39 2.69
N ASP A 19 19.92 -11.26 3.39
CA ASP A 19 20.51 -11.19 4.72
C ASP A 19 19.53 -11.54 5.84
N GLU A 20 18.26 -11.15 5.68
CA GLU A 20 17.23 -11.24 6.73
C GLU A 20 16.10 -12.22 6.37
N ASN A 21 16.12 -12.81 5.16
CA ASN A 21 15.08 -13.70 4.63
C ASN A 21 13.68 -13.08 4.72
N LEU A 22 13.59 -11.76 4.54
CA LEU A 22 12.33 -11.03 4.58
C LEU A 22 11.52 -11.27 3.30
N GLN A 23 10.20 -11.32 3.45
CA GLN A 23 9.25 -11.44 2.34
C GLN A 23 8.36 -10.21 2.26
N SER A 24 7.70 -10.02 1.12
CA SER A 24 6.68 -9.00 0.94
C SER A 24 5.58 -9.16 1.99
N GLN A 25 5.17 -8.06 2.61
CA GLN A 25 4.18 -8.06 3.69
C GLN A 25 3.02 -7.14 3.35
N LEU A 26 1.82 -7.55 3.72
CA LEU A 26 0.64 -6.70 3.72
C LEU A 26 0.71 -5.78 4.93
N ILE A 27 0.86 -4.48 4.71
CA ILE A 27 0.94 -3.48 5.77
C ILE A 27 -0.40 -2.79 6.01
N VAL A 28 -1.31 -2.84 5.04
CA VAL A 28 -2.72 -2.50 5.19
C VAL A 28 -3.56 -3.54 4.44
N ASP A 29 -4.50 -4.15 5.16
CA ASP A 29 -5.46 -5.11 4.62
C ASP A 29 -6.35 -4.51 3.52
N ILE A 30 -6.98 -5.37 2.72
CA ILE A 30 -7.94 -4.94 1.70
C ILE A 30 -9.04 -4.11 2.35
N THR A 31 -9.04 -2.82 2.03
CA THR A 31 -9.93 -1.82 2.61
C THR A 31 -10.77 -1.20 1.52
N THR A 32 -12.07 -1.07 1.77
CA THR A 32 -13.01 -0.45 0.84
C THR A 32 -13.14 1.04 1.12
N VAL A 33 -13.12 1.86 0.07
CA VAL A 33 -13.24 3.32 0.16
C VAL A 33 -14.19 3.87 -0.88
N LEU A 34 -14.98 4.88 -0.50
CA LEU A 34 -15.80 5.65 -1.41
C LEU A 34 -15.02 6.89 -1.87
N ALA A 35 -14.83 7.05 -3.18
CA ALA A 35 -14.11 8.18 -3.74
C ALA A 35 -14.82 8.74 -4.98
N ILE A 36 -14.49 9.98 -5.35
CA ILE A 36 -15.03 10.60 -6.58
C ILE A 36 -14.48 9.92 -7.84
N ASP A 37 -13.19 9.55 -7.79
CA ASP A 37 -12.40 8.94 -8.86
C ASP A 37 -11.22 8.16 -8.27
N GLU A 38 -10.44 7.52 -9.14
CA GLU A 38 -9.28 6.71 -8.79
C GLU A 38 -8.15 7.53 -8.16
N LYS A 39 -7.91 8.76 -8.64
CA LYS A 39 -6.89 9.66 -8.08
C LYS A 39 -7.19 9.99 -6.62
N ARG A 40 -8.46 10.24 -6.29
CA ARG A 40 -8.88 10.50 -4.92
C ARG A 40 -8.78 9.24 -4.07
N ALA A 41 -9.10 8.07 -4.61
CA ALA A 41 -8.93 6.80 -3.91
C ALA A 41 -7.45 6.50 -3.60
N LEU A 42 -6.54 6.70 -4.57
CA LEU A 42 -5.08 6.60 -4.36
C LEU A 42 -4.60 7.54 -3.26
N LEU A 43 -5.07 8.79 -3.25
CA LEU A 43 -4.67 9.76 -2.23
C LEU A 43 -5.17 9.38 -0.83
N ILE A 44 -6.34 8.74 -0.72
CA ILE A 44 -6.84 8.21 0.55
C ILE A 44 -5.98 7.01 0.98
N ALA A 45 -5.69 6.08 0.07
CA ALA A 45 -4.86 4.91 0.34
C ALA A 45 -3.43 5.29 0.76
N ALA A 46 -2.80 6.26 0.08
CA ALA A 46 -1.46 6.74 0.43
C ALA A 46 -1.39 7.34 1.85
N ARG A 47 -2.49 7.92 2.36
CA ARG A 47 -2.56 8.45 3.73
C ARG A 47 -2.75 7.37 4.78
N ALA A 48 -3.13 6.15 4.39
CA ALA A 48 -3.26 5.01 5.28
C ALA A 48 -1.93 4.27 5.49
N ILE A 49 -0.84 4.67 4.81
CA ILE A 49 0.50 4.11 5.01
C ILE A 49 0.95 4.36 6.46
N PRO A 50 1.28 3.32 7.25
CA PRO A 50 1.75 3.49 8.62
C PRO A 50 3.04 4.30 8.71
N GLU A 51 3.18 5.12 9.76
CA GLU A 51 4.30 6.05 9.93
C GLU A 51 5.69 5.38 9.88
N LYS A 52 5.79 4.15 10.39
CA LYS A 52 7.03 3.33 10.36
C LYS A 52 7.58 3.07 8.96
N TYR A 53 6.76 3.17 7.92
CA TYR A 53 7.16 2.95 6.52
C TYR A 53 7.32 4.24 5.72
N LEU A 54 7.11 5.43 6.32
CA LEU A 54 7.26 6.72 5.61
C LEU A 54 8.69 7.01 5.15
N THR A 55 9.69 6.44 5.82
CA THR A 55 11.10 6.51 5.40
C THR A 55 11.46 5.46 4.34
N GLN A 56 10.57 4.50 4.08
CA GLN A 56 10.74 3.38 3.16
C GLN A 56 9.69 3.39 2.05
N LEU A 57 9.16 4.55 1.67
CA LEU A 57 8.09 4.67 0.66
C LEU A 57 8.44 4.05 -0.69
N ALA A 58 9.73 4.01 -1.07
CA ALA A 58 10.18 3.34 -2.29
C ALA A 58 9.94 1.82 -2.30
N GLN A 59 9.74 1.22 -1.12
CA GLN A 59 9.43 -0.19 -0.91
C GLN A 59 7.92 -0.43 -0.73
N VAL A 60 7.11 0.64 -0.72
CA VAL A 60 5.67 0.55 -0.46
C VAL A 60 4.91 0.58 -1.78
N GLU A 61 4.06 -0.42 -1.99
CA GLU A 61 3.14 -0.48 -3.12
C GLU A 61 1.70 -0.26 -2.64
N VAL A 62 0.99 0.65 -3.29
CA VAL A 62 -0.45 0.85 -3.09
C VAL A 62 -1.19 0.16 -4.25
N ALA A 63 -1.75 -1.00 -3.97
CA ALA A 63 -2.61 -1.70 -4.93
C ALA A 63 -4.03 -1.14 -4.82
N LEU A 64 -4.56 -0.61 -5.92
CA LEU A 64 -5.92 -0.06 -5.99
C LEU A 64 -6.70 -0.74 -7.10
N ARG A 65 -7.96 -1.09 -6.83
CA ARG A 65 -8.90 -1.57 -7.85
C ARG A 65 -10.29 -0.96 -7.68
N PRO A 66 -11.06 -0.78 -8.77
CA PRO A 66 -12.50 -0.59 -8.67
C PRO A 66 -13.17 -1.81 -8.02
N PHE A 67 -14.22 -1.57 -7.24
CA PHE A 67 -15.04 -2.65 -6.64
C PHE A 67 -15.96 -3.30 -7.68
#